data_AF-A0A7X0H5Z8-F1
#
_entry.id   AF-A0A7X0H5Z8-F1
#
_cell.length_a   1.000
_cell.length_b   1.000
_cell.length_c   1.000
_cell.angle_alpha   90.00
_cell.angle_beta   90.00
_cell.angle_gamma   90.00
#
_symmetry.space_group_name_H-M   'P 1'
#
loop_
_entity.id
_entity.type
_entity.pdbx_description
1 polymer ?
#
loop_
_entity_poly.entity_id
_entity_poly.type
_entity_poly.pdbx_seq_one_letter_code
_entity_poly.pdbx_strand_id
1 'polypeptide(L)'
;MRWARRIWEDFNGLVTPADLMGVVGLWLYKGTARRTMAVALTFAGLLVLRKKVDTGVSLGSAVSGTGLILLVSFLGGIALMVLSGSVARRDLKLAEAKGSNLLENMKKSRASIHADVLWDHVFKYEQDLAGPEDIAAEKQALALHRDAIEEMMADVFRCGTHPPRVFQGLGLTEEGFHLAFDFGVRAPLSRSVLRRQLRYDFSKVSHWYDGAPFHHTDTKLEEQFQAGDELGDAQRMAGMNWFDSLRQTRLRSTQMMWMRFISRAIQIRVAQACRSLDEDYPGFDFLPDHFLWPNAMAEQTVKSTLGEEALVALIDTRRRVFQRVFNREPELAKNLMKKAVYPNFELATELRRRFDPEYVVGALDQSWQDGLCRFGRAIPAESRRMRKVQAFIESTRRGLEELDQRPEGEAVRGLTPLEQRAVRIAHHCGQDAAISAVLPKARRINRLLLAVRVHHTLAQLEMMDYEFYLDEILN
;
A
#
# COMPACT_ATOMS: atom_id res chain seq x y z
N MET A 1 17.05 0.01 -26.98
CA MET A 1 17.85 0.86 -26.06
C MET A 1 17.00 1.67 -25.06
N ARG A 2 15.90 2.36 -25.45
CA ARG A 2 15.08 3.18 -24.53
C ARG A 2 14.56 2.45 -23.28
N TRP A 3 14.19 1.16 -23.40
CA TRP A 3 13.73 0.34 -22.25
C TRP A 3 14.84 0.07 -21.23
N ALA A 4 16.04 -0.30 -21.69
CA ALA A 4 17.19 -0.55 -20.80
C ALA A 4 17.63 0.72 -20.07
N ARG A 5 17.59 1.87 -20.75
CA ARG A 5 17.85 3.18 -20.13
C ARG A 5 16.84 3.50 -19.03
N ARG A 6 15.54 3.29 -19.27
CA ARG A 6 14.50 3.50 -18.26
C ARG A 6 14.67 2.59 -17.04
N ILE A 7 14.95 1.30 -17.26
CA ILE A 7 15.26 0.38 -16.18
C ILE A 7 16.48 0.87 -15.41
N TRP A 8 17.55 1.26 -16.10
CA TRP A 8 18.72 1.78 -15.43
C TRP A 8 18.40 3.03 -14.60
N GLU A 9 17.65 3.99 -15.14
CA GLU A 9 17.20 5.20 -14.42
C GLU A 9 16.38 4.85 -13.16
N ASP A 10 15.53 3.82 -13.24
CA ASP A 10 14.73 3.34 -12.10
C ASP A 10 15.57 2.66 -11.01
N PHE A 11 16.63 1.95 -11.40
CA PHE A 11 17.52 1.24 -10.46
C PHE A 11 18.68 2.11 -9.97
N ASN A 12 19.01 3.17 -10.69
CA ASN A 12 20.06 4.14 -10.38
C ASN A 12 19.63 4.99 -9.19
N GLY A 13 19.92 4.50 -7.99
CA GLY A 13 19.53 5.12 -6.71
C GLY A 13 19.05 4.11 -5.68
N LEU A 14 18.37 3.07 -6.16
CA LEU A 14 17.92 1.92 -5.38
C LEU A 14 19.03 0.90 -5.14
N VAL A 15 19.90 0.71 -6.12
CA VAL A 15 21.00 -0.25 -6.03
C VAL A 15 22.18 0.43 -5.35
N THR A 16 22.54 -0.04 -4.16
CA THR A 16 23.75 0.40 -3.49
C THR A 16 24.99 -0.27 -4.10
N PRO A 17 26.20 0.28 -3.94
CA PRO A 17 27.43 -0.41 -4.31
C PRO A 17 27.54 -1.80 -3.67
N ALA A 18 27.02 -1.96 -2.44
CA ALA A 18 26.92 -3.25 -1.79
C ALA A 18 26.00 -4.22 -2.56
N ASP A 19 24.83 -3.77 -3.03
CA ASP A 19 23.94 -4.62 -3.83
C ASP A 19 24.59 -5.01 -5.18
N LEU A 20 25.32 -4.10 -5.83
CA LEU A 20 26.12 -4.43 -7.02
C LEU A 20 27.18 -5.48 -6.71
N MET A 21 27.92 -5.34 -5.60
CA MET A 21 28.89 -6.34 -5.14
C MET A 21 28.21 -7.69 -4.87
N GLY A 22 27.02 -7.69 -4.28
CA GLY A 22 26.23 -8.90 -4.06
C GLY A 22 25.78 -9.57 -5.36
N VAL A 23 25.32 -8.80 -6.34
CA VAL A 23 24.93 -9.30 -7.68
C VAL A 23 26.14 -9.80 -8.45
N VAL A 24 27.25 -9.07 -8.45
CA VAL A 24 28.52 -9.51 -9.04
C VAL A 24 28.99 -10.78 -8.35
N GLY A 25 28.91 -10.85 -7.01
CA GLY A 25 29.26 -12.03 -6.24
C GLY A 25 28.38 -13.23 -6.58
N LEU A 26 27.06 -13.03 -6.75
CA LEU A 26 26.13 -14.07 -7.19
C LEU A 26 26.39 -14.51 -8.63
N TRP A 27 26.74 -13.57 -9.52
CA TRP A 27 27.07 -13.86 -10.91
C TRP A 27 28.39 -14.61 -11.02
N LEU A 28 29.40 -14.22 -10.24
CA LEU A 28 30.65 -14.96 -10.11
C LEU A 28 30.36 -16.36 -9.56
N TYR A 29 29.56 -16.49 -8.51
CA TYR A 29 29.19 -17.79 -7.91
C TYR A 29 28.41 -18.71 -8.88
N LYS A 30 27.31 -18.23 -9.47
CA LYS A 30 26.50 -19.03 -10.41
C LYS A 30 27.20 -19.24 -11.75
N GLY A 31 27.91 -18.24 -12.23
CA GLY A 31 28.67 -18.26 -13.47
C GLY A 31 29.85 -19.22 -13.38
N THR A 32 30.58 -19.21 -12.26
CA THR A 32 31.63 -20.20 -11.99
C THR A 32 31.05 -21.59 -11.84
N ALA A 33 29.93 -21.79 -11.12
CA ALA A 33 29.30 -23.11 -11.02
C ALA A 33 28.92 -23.69 -12.40
N ARG A 34 28.28 -22.89 -13.26
CA ARG A 34 27.92 -23.32 -14.63
C ARG A 34 29.14 -23.55 -15.52
N ARG A 35 30.15 -22.67 -15.47
CA ARG A 35 31.40 -22.83 -16.23
C ARG A 35 32.22 -24.01 -15.72
N THR A 36 32.23 -24.27 -14.42
CA THR A 36 32.86 -25.45 -13.80
C THR A 36 32.20 -26.72 -14.31
N MET A 37 30.87 -26.76 -14.34
CA MET A 37 30.13 -27.90 -14.88
C MET A 37 30.42 -28.12 -16.37
N ALA A 38 30.46 -27.04 -17.16
CA ALA A 38 30.79 -27.11 -18.58
C ALA A 38 32.24 -27.59 -18.80
N VAL A 39 33.22 -27.01 -18.11
CA VAL A 39 34.63 -27.42 -18.20
C VAL A 39 34.79 -28.87 -17.74
N ALA A 40 34.17 -29.27 -16.63
CA ALA A 40 34.21 -30.65 -16.14
C ALA A 40 33.61 -31.64 -17.16
N LEU A 41 32.48 -31.30 -17.79
CA LEU A 41 31.85 -32.11 -18.84
C LEU A 41 32.72 -32.18 -20.10
N THR A 42 33.29 -31.05 -20.54
CA THR A 42 34.20 -31.01 -21.70
C THR A 42 35.48 -31.79 -21.42
N PHE A 43 36.01 -31.72 -20.20
CA PHE A 43 37.21 -32.46 -19.80
C PHE A 43 36.93 -33.95 -19.64
N ALA A 44 35.79 -34.34 -19.07
CA ALA A 44 35.33 -35.72 -19.01
C ALA A 44 35.14 -36.29 -20.43
N GLY A 45 34.53 -35.52 -21.34
CA GLY A 45 34.40 -35.88 -22.76
C GLY A 45 35.75 -36.00 -23.47
N LEU A 46 36.68 -35.08 -23.23
CA LEU A 46 38.05 -35.13 -23.77
C LEU A 46 38.85 -36.31 -23.22
N LEU A 47 38.67 -36.67 -21.95
CA LEU A 47 39.29 -37.85 -21.32
C LEU A 47 38.75 -39.15 -21.92
N VAL A 48 37.46 -39.21 -22.25
CA VAL A 48 36.84 -40.34 -22.98
C VAL A 48 37.33 -40.40 -24.43
N LEU A 49 37.57 -39.25 -25.07
CA LEU A 49 38.12 -39.13 -26.43
C LEU A 49 39.65 -39.26 -26.48
N ARG A 50 40.32 -39.45 -25.34
CA ARG A 50 41.78 -39.43 -25.19
C ARG A 50 42.43 -40.72 -25.71
N LYS A 51 42.30 -40.96 -27.02
CA LYS A 51 43.20 -41.84 -27.76
C LYS A 51 44.29 -41.11 -28.55
N LYS A 52 44.17 -39.81 -28.93
CA LYS A 52 45.20 -39.14 -29.76
C LYS A 52 45.21 -37.60 -29.74
N VAL A 53 45.41 -36.93 -28.59
CA VAL A 53 45.74 -35.49 -28.63
C VAL A 53 46.85 -35.18 -27.64
N ASP A 54 48.02 -34.81 -28.17
CA ASP A 54 49.20 -34.40 -27.43
C ASP A 54 49.25 -32.86 -27.43
N THR A 55 48.88 -32.23 -26.31
CA THR A 55 48.64 -30.78 -26.23
C THR A 55 49.79 -30.00 -25.59
N GLY A 56 50.90 -30.65 -25.21
CA GLY A 56 52.06 -29.99 -24.58
C GLY A 56 51.81 -29.36 -23.20
N VAL A 57 50.56 -29.36 -22.71
CA VAL A 57 50.20 -28.90 -21.37
C VAL A 57 50.07 -30.12 -20.47
N SER A 58 50.85 -30.15 -19.38
CA SER A 58 50.72 -31.22 -18.40
C SER A 58 49.30 -31.21 -17.81
N LEU A 59 48.70 -32.39 -17.68
CA LEU A 59 47.35 -32.53 -17.12
C LEU A 59 47.24 -31.85 -15.74
N GLY A 60 48.31 -31.96 -14.93
CA GLY A 60 48.39 -31.35 -13.61
C GLY A 60 48.36 -29.82 -13.62
N SER A 61 49.04 -29.17 -14.57
CA SER A 61 49.05 -27.70 -14.66
C SER A 61 47.71 -27.14 -15.17
N ALA A 62 47.05 -27.81 -16.11
CA ALA A 62 45.72 -27.41 -16.59
C ALA A 62 44.65 -27.55 -15.50
N VAL A 63 44.67 -28.67 -14.75
CA VAL A 63 43.71 -28.94 -13.67
C VAL A 63 43.95 -27.99 -12.49
N SER A 64 45.20 -27.76 -12.09
CA SER A 64 45.52 -26.85 -10.99
C SER A 64 45.22 -25.39 -11.33
N GLY A 65 45.57 -24.92 -12.53
CA GLY A 65 45.26 -23.56 -12.97
C GLY A 65 43.75 -23.30 -13.06
N THR A 66 43.00 -24.24 -13.62
CA THR A 66 41.53 -24.18 -13.66
C THR A 66 40.93 -24.21 -12.25
N GLY A 67 41.41 -25.12 -11.41
CA GLY A 67 40.98 -25.24 -10.02
C GLY A 67 41.21 -23.96 -9.22
N LEU A 68 42.36 -23.30 -9.41
CA LEU A 68 42.69 -22.03 -8.75
C LEU A 68 41.78 -20.89 -9.21
N ILE A 69 41.57 -20.73 -10.52
CA ILE A 69 40.68 -19.68 -11.06
C ILE A 69 39.24 -19.88 -10.54
N LEU A 70 38.78 -21.14 -10.50
CA LEU A 70 37.47 -21.49 -9.96
C LEU A 70 37.39 -21.20 -8.46
N LEU A 71 38.39 -21.60 -7.69
CA LEU A 71 38.44 -21.36 -6.26
C LEU A 71 38.43 -19.86 -5.93
N VAL A 72 39.26 -19.06 -6.61
CA VAL A 72 39.33 -17.60 -6.42
C VAL A 72 38.01 -16.95 -6.81
N SER A 73 37.43 -17.33 -7.94
CA SER A 73 36.16 -16.74 -8.41
C SER A 73 34.97 -17.15 -7.54
N PHE A 74 34.98 -18.37 -7.00
CA PHE A 74 33.96 -18.90 -6.09
C PHE A 74 34.07 -18.25 -4.71
N LEU A 75 35.25 -18.28 -4.09
CA LEU A 75 35.51 -17.67 -2.79
C LEU A 75 35.36 -16.14 -2.84
N GLY A 76 35.84 -15.51 -3.91
CA GLY A 76 35.64 -14.08 -4.17
C GLY A 76 34.15 -13.74 -4.33
N GLY A 77 33.40 -14.57 -5.06
CA GLY A 77 31.95 -14.42 -5.17
C GLY A 77 31.22 -14.52 -3.83
N ILE A 78 31.57 -15.52 -3.01
CA ILE A 78 31.02 -15.68 -1.65
C ILE A 78 31.40 -14.51 -0.76
N ALA A 79 32.67 -14.09 -0.75
CA ALA A 79 33.16 -12.98 0.05
C ALA A 79 32.41 -11.68 -0.29
N LEU A 80 32.22 -11.39 -1.59
CA LEU A 80 31.44 -10.23 -2.03
C LEU A 80 29.97 -10.30 -1.58
N MET A 81 29.33 -11.47 -1.64
CA MET A 81 27.96 -11.66 -1.15
C MET A 81 27.86 -11.50 0.39
N VAL A 82 28.82 -12.04 1.14
CA VAL A 82 28.84 -11.97 2.61
C VAL A 82 29.13 -10.55 3.10
N LEU A 83 30.12 -9.88 2.51
CA LEU A 83 30.50 -8.51 2.88
C LEU A 83 29.37 -7.52 2.57
N SER A 84 28.80 -7.59 1.35
CA SER A 84 27.66 -6.73 0.99
C SER A 84 26.45 -6.97 1.88
N GLY A 85 26.14 -8.24 2.17
CA GLY A 85 25.07 -8.60 3.08
C GLY A 85 25.30 -8.07 4.50
N SER A 86 26.54 -8.11 4.99
CA SER A 86 26.87 -7.71 6.37
C SER A 86 26.77 -6.20 6.59
N VAL A 87 27.30 -5.39 5.66
CA VAL A 87 27.21 -3.92 5.74
C VAL A 87 25.75 -3.47 5.70
N ALA A 88 24.99 -3.95 4.72
CA ALA A 88 23.57 -3.60 4.60
C ALA A 88 22.76 -4.07 5.82
N ARG A 89 23.04 -5.25 6.38
CA ARG A 89 22.37 -5.74 7.60
C ARG A 89 22.68 -4.88 8.81
N ARG A 90 23.90 -4.36 8.95
CA ARG A 90 24.26 -3.47 10.07
C ARG A 90 23.46 -2.18 10.01
N ASP A 91 23.41 -1.54 8.84
CA ASP A 91 22.66 -0.29 8.67
C ASP A 91 21.15 -0.50 8.82
N LEU A 92 20.60 -1.62 8.32
CA LEU A 92 19.20 -1.98 8.53
C LEU A 92 18.87 -2.23 10.01
N LYS A 93 19.72 -2.96 10.73
CA LYS A 93 19.55 -3.17 12.18
C LYS A 93 19.63 -1.85 12.95
N LEU A 94 20.49 -0.92 12.53
CA LEU A 94 20.56 0.41 13.13
C LEU A 94 19.27 1.18 12.88
N ALA A 95 18.73 1.16 11.66
CA ALA A 95 17.44 1.78 11.35
C ALA A 95 16.31 1.19 12.22
N GLU A 96 16.23 -0.14 12.31
CA GLU A 96 15.24 -0.85 13.13
C GLU A 96 15.41 -0.52 14.62
N ALA A 97 16.64 -0.49 15.12
CA ALA A 97 16.93 -0.15 16.52
C ALA A 97 16.55 1.30 16.87
N LYS A 98 16.68 2.22 15.91
CA LYS A 98 16.21 3.61 16.06
C LYS A 98 14.71 3.78 15.79
N GLY A 99 13.95 2.70 15.61
CA GLY A 99 12.49 2.76 15.50
C GLY A 99 11.96 3.03 14.09
N SER A 100 12.68 2.69 13.03
CA SER A 100 12.15 2.82 11.65
C SER A 100 10.88 2.00 11.39
N ASN A 101 10.59 1.03 12.25
CA ASN A 101 9.35 0.25 12.24
C ASN A 101 8.18 0.94 12.98
N LEU A 102 8.44 1.99 13.76
CA LEU A 102 7.45 2.75 14.54
C LEU A 102 6.88 3.97 13.79
N LEU A 103 7.11 4.03 12.48
CA LEU A 103 6.61 5.13 11.64
C LEU A 103 5.11 5.05 11.34
N GLU A 104 4.40 4.06 11.90
CA GLU A 104 2.93 4.03 11.90
C GLU A 104 2.32 5.34 12.42
N ASN A 105 3.00 6.01 13.35
CA ASN A 105 2.57 7.29 13.91
C ASN A 105 2.52 8.40 12.86
N MET A 106 3.34 8.34 11.80
CA MET A 106 3.28 9.32 10.69
C MET A 106 1.97 9.21 9.91
N LYS A 107 1.53 7.97 9.64
CA LYS A 107 0.25 7.76 8.96
C LYS A 107 -0.91 8.19 9.87
N LYS A 108 -0.81 7.90 11.17
CA LYS A 108 -1.81 8.31 12.18
C LYS A 108 -1.87 9.83 12.40
N SER A 109 -0.77 10.59 12.19
CA SER A 109 -0.80 12.05 12.35
C SER A 109 -1.65 12.75 11.29
N ARG A 110 -2.00 12.06 10.20
CA ARG A 110 -2.90 12.53 9.14
C ARG A 110 -4.33 12.00 9.30
N ALA A 111 -4.67 11.43 10.47
CA ALA A 111 -5.96 10.76 10.67
C ALA A 111 -7.18 11.65 10.43
N SER A 112 -7.11 12.95 10.71
CA SER A 112 -8.19 13.90 10.39
C SER A 112 -8.46 13.98 8.89
N ILE A 113 -7.41 14.19 8.08
CA ILE A 113 -7.51 14.23 6.61
C ILE A 113 -8.07 12.90 6.08
N HIS A 114 -7.66 11.78 6.67
CA HIS A 114 -8.17 10.46 6.27
C HIS A 114 -9.65 10.29 6.62
N ALA A 115 -10.08 10.83 7.76
CA ALA A 115 -11.48 10.82 8.16
C ALA A 115 -12.32 11.64 7.17
N ASP A 116 -11.88 12.86 6.82
CA ASP A 116 -12.58 13.73 5.86
C ASP A 116 -12.76 13.01 4.51
N VAL A 117 -11.68 12.41 3.99
CA VAL A 117 -11.70 11.67 2.73
C VAL A 117 -12.60 10.42 2.81
N LEU A 118 -12.60 9.70 3.93
CA LEU A 118 -13.47 8.54 4.13
C LEU A 118 -14.94 8.96 4.22
N TRP A 119 -15.24 10.06 4.91
CA TRP A 119 -16.57 10.65 4.94
C TRP A 119 -17.06 10.97 3.54
N ASP A 120 -16.27 11.77 2.81
CA ASP A 120 -16.60 12.27 1.48
C ASP A 120 -16.74 11.17 0.42
N HIS A 121 -15.95 10.09 0.53
CA HIS A 121 -15.90 9.06 -0.51
C HIS A 121 -16.75 7.83 -0.18
N VAL A 122 -17.15 7.65 1.09
CA VAL A 122 -17.80 6.43 1.57
C VAL A 122 -19.02 6.74 2.44
N PHE A 123 -18.82 7.38 3.59
CA PHE A 123 -19.82 7.38 4.66
C PHE A 123 -20.96 8.37 4.45
N LYS A 124 -20.77 9.46 3.69
CA LYS A 124 -21.88 10.33 3.30
C LYS A 124 -22.96 9.58 2.50
N TYR A 125 -22.56 8.61 1.67
CA TYR A 125 -23.52 7.78 0.92
C TYR A 125 -24.19 6.72 1.79
N GLU A 126 -23.62 6.39 2.95
CA GLU A 126 -24.29 5.55 3.94
C GLU A 126 -25.30 6.37 4.78
N GLN A 127 -25.04 7.68 4.96
CA GLN A 127 -26.00 8.62 5.53
C GLN A 127 -27.23 8.78 4.64
N ASP A 128 -27.07 8.86 3.32
CA ASP A 128 -28.19 8.99 2.36
C ASP A 128 -29.20 7.83 2.42
N LEU A 129 -28.80 6.70 3.00
CA LEU A 129 -29.65 5.52 3.17
C LEU A 129 -30.40 5.52 4.51
N ALA A 130 -30.08 6.44 5.41
CA ALA A 130 -30.69 6.57 6.72
C ALA A 130 -31.97 7.41 6.65
N GLY A 131 -32.92 7.12 7.54
CA GLY A 131 -34.12 7.94 7.66
C GLY A 131 -33.80 9.32 8.23
N PRO A 132 -34.59 10.36 7.89
CA PRO A 132 -34.42 11.69 8.50
C PRO A 132 -34.58 11.65 10.02
N GLU A 133 -35.38 10.72 10.53
CA GLU A 133 -35.57 10.48 11.97
C GLU A 133 -34.28 9.98 12.64
N ASP A 134 -33.53 9.07 12.00
CA ASP A 134 -32.27 8.56 12.54
C ASP A 134 -31.22 9.67 12.62
N ILE A 135 -31.15 10.51 11.58
CA ILE A 135 -30.23 11.66 11.53
C ILE A 135 -30.60 12.67 12.62
N ALA A 136 -31.89 12.97 12.80
CA ALA A 136 -32.35 13.87 13.85
C ALA A 136 -32.06 13.31 15.25
N ALA A 137 -32.26 12.01 15.46
CA ALA A 137 -31.96 11.34 16.72
C ALA A 137 -30.45 11.40 17.04
N GLU A 138 -29.58 11.19 16.06
CA GLU A 138 -28.13 11.32 16.26
C GLU A 138 -27.74 12.77 16.61
N LYS A 139 -28.26 13.77 15.90
CA LYS A 139 -28.00 15.19 16.21
C LYS A 139 -28.44 15.55 17.63
N GLN A 140 -29.60 15.05 18.06
CA GLN A 140 -30.07 15.25 19.42
C GLN A 140 -29.16 14.57 20.45
N ALA A 141 -28.70 13.35 20.18
CA ALA A 141 -27.77 12.64 21.05
C ALA A 141 -26.42 13.36 21.17
N LEU A 142 -25.88 13.86 20.06
CA LEU A 142 -24.65 14.67 20.05
C LEU A 142 -24.81 15.93 20.90
N ALA A 143 -25.91 16.67 20.74
CA ALA A 143 -26.17 17.87 21.51
C ALA A 143 -26.34 17.58 23.01
N LEU A 144 -27.02 16.49 23.37
CA LEU A 144 -27.27 16.11 24.76
C LEU A 144 -26.01 15.63 25.49
N HIS A 145 -25.08 15.00 24.76
CA HIS A 145 -23.93 14.33 25.36
C HIS A 145 -22.58 14.94 24.99
N ARG A 146 -22.56 16.15 24.43
CA ARG A 146 -21.35 16.82 23.94
C ARG A 146 -20.22 16.84 24.97
N ASP A 147 -20.47 17.37 26.17
CA ASP A 147 -19.45 17.51 27.21
C ASP A 147 -18.86 16.15 27.62
N ALA A 148 -19.71 15.12 27.73
CA ALA A 148 -19.29 13.77 28.07
C ALA A 148 -18.46 13.11 26.94
N ILE A 149 -18.78 13.41 25.68
CA ILE A 149 -17.98 12.98 24.53
C ILE A 149 -16.63 13.69 24.55
N GLU A 150 -16.61 15.01 24.75
CA GLU A 150 -15.38 15.80 24.78
C GLU A 150 -14.44 15.37 25.92
N GLU A 151 -14.96 15.19 27.15
CA GLU A 151 -14.20 14.70 28.30
C GLU A 151 -13.58 13.32 28.00
N MET A 152 -14.36 12.43 27.38
CA MET A 152 -13.90 11.10 27.02
C MET A 152 -12.88 11.12 25.88
N MET A 153 -13.05 11.99 24.89
CA MET A 153 -12.09 12.15 23.80
C MET A 153 -10.77 12.77 24.28
N ALA A 154 -10.80 13.57 25.34
CA ALA A 154 -9.60 14.10 25.98
C ALA A 154 -8.76 13.00 26.66
N ASP A 155 -9.39 11.92 27.13
CA ASP A 155 -8.70 10.79 27.76
C ASP A 155 -9.24 9.43 27.29
N VAL A 156 -9.16 9.20 25.97
CA VAL A 156 -9.57 7.94 25.33
C VAL A 156 -8.88 6.71 25.96
N PHE A 157 -7.69 6.89 26.55
CA PHE A 157 -6.93 5.82 27.19
C PHE A 157 -7.48 5.43 28.57
N ARG A 158 -8.21 6.32 29.25
CA ARG A 158 -8.92 6.01 30.51
C ARG A 158 -10.29 5.38 30.30
N CYS A 159 -10.79 5.29 29.07
CA CYS A 159 -11.98 4.48 28.80
C CYS A 159 -11.73 3.05 29.28
N GLY A 160 -12.42 2.64 30.34
CA GLY A 160 -12.42 1.26 30.79
C GLY A 160 -12.93 0.31 29.70
N THR A 161 -13.09 -0.97 30.03
CA THR A 161 -13.52 -2.01 29.08
C THR A 161 -14.91 -1.81 28.47
N HIS A 162 -15.65 -0.80 28.91
CA HIS A 162 -16.99 -0.45 28.45
C HIS A 162 -17.07 1.04 28.14
N PRO A 163 -16.83 1.47 26.90
CA PRO A 163 -17.14 2.83 26.54
C PRO A 163 -18.65 3.10 26.60
N PRO A 164 -19.04 4.36 26.74
CA PRO A 164 -20.42 4.76 26.90
C PRO A 164 -21.28 4.31 25.74
N ARG A 165 -22.56 4.03 26.04
CA ARG A 165 -23.58 3.74 25.02
C ARG A 165 -23.77 4.87 24.01
N VAL A 166 -23.27 6.06 24.32
CA VAL A 166 -23.33 7.25 23.47
C VAL A 166 -22.82 7.00 22.05
N PHE A 167 -21.80 6.14 21.88
CA PHE A 167 -21.22 5.83 20.58
C PHE A 167 -22.02 4.81 19.74
N GLN A 168 -22.97 4.07 20.34
CA GLN A 168 -23.70 2.99 19.65
C GLN A 168 -24.53 3.46 18.46
N GLY A 169 -24.90 4.74 18.43
CA GLY A 169 -25.65 5.34 17.33
C GLY A 169 -24.84 6.25 16.41
N LEU A 170 -23.62 6.66 16.80
CA LEU A 170 -22.88 7.72 16.10
C LEU A 170 -22.31 7.25 14.76
N GLY A 171 -22.34 8.15 13.78
CA GLY A 171 -21.73 7.97 12.47
C GLY A 171 -22.63 8.31 11.28
N LEU A 172 -23.91 8.65 11.49
CA LEU A 172 -24.77 9.13 10.40
C LEU A 172 -24.47 10.55 10.01
N THR A 173 -24.08 11.38 10.96
CA THR A 173 -23.70 12.77 10.68
C THR A 173 -22.20 12.85 10.49
N GLU A 174 -21.74 13.88 9.78
CA GLU A 174 -20.30 14.14 9.61
C GLU A 174 -19.62 14.26 10.98
N GLU A 175 -20.16 15.12 11.86
CA GLU A 175 -19.66 15.29 13.23
C GLU A 175 -19.63 13.97 14.02
N GLY A 176 -20.74 13.21 14.01
CA GLY A 176 -20.81 11.92 14.69
C GLY A 176 -19.86 10.89 14.08
N PHE A 177 -19.61 10.93 12.76
CA PHE A 177 -18.63 10.11 12.09
C PHE A 177 -17.21 10.44 12.54
N HIS A 178 -16.82 11.71 12.58
CA HIS A 178 -15.48 12.12 13.02
C HIS A 178 -15.22 11.70 14.46
N LEU A 179 -16.20 11.91 15.36
CA LEU A 179 -16.10 11.46 16.75
C LEU A 179 -15.98 9.94 16.85
N ALA A 180 -16.82 9.19 16.13
CA ALA A 180 -16.77 7.74 16.11
C ALA A 180 -15.47 7.19 15.48
N PHE A 181 -14.94 7.87 14.47
CA PHE A 181 -13.69 7.53 13.80
C PHE A 181 -12.50 7.74 14.71
N ASP A 182 -12.36 8.92 15.31
CA ASP A 182 -11.26 9.22 16.22
C ASP A 182 -11.29 8.29 17.43
N PHE A 183 -12.48 8.06 18.00
CA PHE A 183 -12.64 7.07 19.07
C PHE A 183 -12.24 5.67 18.59
N GLY A 184 -12.78 5.21 17.45
CA GLY A 184 -12.58 3.86 16.93
C GLY A 184 -11.13 3.54 16.53
N VAL A 185 -10.36 4.55 16.11
CA VAL A 185 -8.95 4.40 15.73
C VAL A 185 -8.01 4.51 16.92
N ARG A 186 -8.34 5.33 17.95
CA ARG A 186 -7.44 5.61 19.09
C ARG A 186 -7.72 4.74 20.31
N ALA A 187 -8.96 4.27 20.47
CA ALA A 187 -9.35 3.52 21.66
C ALA A 187 -8.56 2.20 21.77
N PRO A 188 -7.95 1.90 22.94
CA PRO A 188 -7.22 0.65 23.18
C PRO A 188 -8.17 -0.53 23.43
N LEU A 189 -9.24 -0.64 22.64
CA LEU A 189 -10.29 -1.64 22.79
C LEU A 189 -10.15 -2.74 21.75
N SER A 190 -10.61 -3.94 22.10
CA SER A 190 -10.61 -5.05 21.15
C SER A 190 -11.58 -4.80 20.00
N ARG A 191 -11.26 -5.32 18.81
CA ARG A 191 -12.10 -5.18 17.60
C ARG A 191 -13.54 -5.66 17.82
N SER A 192 -13.75 -6.70 18.63
CA SER A 192 -15.08 -7.24 18.94
C SER A 192 -15.90 -6.33 19.85
N VAL A 193 -15.25 -5.51 20.67
CA VAL A 193 -15.90 -4.49 21.50
C VAL A 193 -16.28 -3.30 20.63
N LEU A 194 -15.34 -2.77 19.84
CA LEU A 194 -15.60 -1.65 18.92
C LEU A 194 -16.72 -1.95 17.92
N ARG A 195 -16.73 -3.14 17.30
CA ARG A 195 -17.80 -3.57 16.37
C ARG A 195 -19.20 -3.62 16.99
N ARG A 196 -19.31 -3.81 18.31
CA ARG A 196 -20.59 -3.82 19.03
C ARG A 196 -21.03 -2.43 19.46
N GLN A 197 -20.13 -1.46 19.41
CA GLN A 197 -20.31 -0.14 20.01
C GLN A 197 -20.27 0.99 19.00
N LEU A 198 -19.70 0.77 17.82
CA LEU A 198 -19.68 1.74 16.75
C LEU A 198 -20.62 1.26 15.65
N ARG A 199 -21.28 2.21 15.01
CA ARG A 199 -22.10 1.96 13.83
C ARG A 199 -21.29 1.33 12.70
N TYR A 200 -20.06 1.80 12.53
CA TYR A 200 -19.14 1.34 11.49
C TYR A 200 -17.93 0.63 12.06
N ASP A 201 -17.42 -0.35 11.31
CA ASP A 201 -16.24 -1.10 11.66
C ASP A 201 -14.97 -0.43 11.11
N PHE A 202 -14.24 0.27 11.98
CA PHE A 202 -12.96 0.91 11.64
C PHE A 202 -11.75 -0.03 11.72
N SER A 203 -11.94 -1.35 11.88
CA SER A 203 -10.83 -2.30 11.97
C SER A 203 -9.95 -2.34 10.72
N LYS A 204 -10.51 -2.08 9.53
CA LYS A 204 -9.72 -2.00 8.28
C LYS A 204 -8.85 -0.75 8.25
N VAL A 205 -9.36 0.38 8.73
CA VAL A 205 -8.59 1.63 8.85
C VAL A 205 -7.48 1.45 9.88
N SER A 206 -7.82 0.92 11.06
CA SER A 206 -6.85 0.63 12.13
C SER A 206 -5.74 -0.30 11.64
N HIS A 207 -6.10 -1.40 10.96
CA HIS A 207 -5.12 -2.32 10.39
C HIS A 207 -4.25 -1.68 9.31
N TRP A 208 -4.76 -0.71 8.55
CA TRP A 208 -3.97 0.04 7.57
C TRP A 208 -2.97 1.00 8.25
N TYR A 209 -3.35 1.57 9.40
CA TYR A 209 -2.45 2.38 10.22
C TYR A 209 -1.26 1.62 10.79
N ASP A 210 -1.39 0.32 11.03
CA ASP A 210 -0.28 -0.55 11.48
C ASP A 210 0.83 -0.69 10.41
N GLY A 211 0.63 -0.17 9.20
CA GLY A 211 1.64 -0.11 8.14
C GLY A 211 2.51 1.14 8.27
N ALA A 212 3.81 0.95 8.39
CA ALA A 212 4.79 2.03 8.50
C ALA A 212 5.23 2.53 7.11
N PRO A 213 5.02 3.82 6.75
CA PRO A 213 5.46 4.36 5.46
C PRO A 213 6.95 4.15 5.22
N PHE A 214 7.33 3.89 3.96
CA PHE A 214 8.70 3.57 3.54
C PHE A 214 9.34 2.38 4.29
N HIS A 215 8.51 1.50 4.85
CA HIS A 215 8.93 0.27 5.48
C HIS A 215 8.40 -0.94 4.71
N HIS A 216 9.11 -2.07 4.80
CA HIS A 216 8.69 -3.31 4.14
C HIS A 216 7.42 -3.94 4.74
N THR A 217 6.93 -3.40 5.86
CA THR A 217 5.68 -3.82 6.53
C THR A 217 4.47 -3.00 6.10
N ASP A 218 4.62 -2.03 5.18
CA ASP A 218 3.49 -1.31 4.59
C ASP A 218 2.77 -2.16 3.53
N THR A 219 2.34 -3.35 3.97
CA THR A 219 1.66 -4.39 3.18
C THR A 219 0.21 -4.56 3.62
N LYS A 220 -0.30 -3.64 4.45
CA LYS A 220 -1.58 -3.81 5.14
C LYS A 220 -2.79 -3.83 4.22
N LEU A 221 -2.78 -3.05 3.14
CA LEU A 221 -3.83 -3.14 2.12
C LEU A 221 -3.78 -4.48 1.38
N GLU A 222 -2.59 -4.97 1.04
CA GLU A 222 -2.44 -6.28 0.41
C GLU A 222 -2.97 -7.40 1.33
N GLU A 223 -2.58 -7.39 2.61
CA GLU A 223 -3.05 -8.34 3.62
C GLU A 223 -4.58 -8.30 3.75
N GLN A 224 -5.18 -7.11 3.81
CA GLN A 224 -6.63 -6.96 3.86
C GLN A 224 -7.32 -7.54 2.62
N PHE A 225 -6.80 -7.24 1.43
CA PHE A 225 -7.39 -7.70 0.17
C PHE A 225 -7.31 -9.22 0.00
N GLN A 226 -6.33 -9.88 0.64
CA GLN A 226 -6.14 -11.33 0.60
C GLN A 226 -6.93 -12.07 1.68
N ALA A 227 -6.87 -11.59 2.91
CA ALA A 227 -7.34 -12.31 4.08
C ALA A 227 -8.66 -11.76 4.66
N GLY A 228 -9.16 -10.64 4.15
CA GLY A 228 -10.42 -10.06 4.62
C GLY A 228 -11.62 -10.85 4.11
N ASP A 229 -12.38 -11.47 5.01
CA ASP A 229 -13.57 -12.26 4.69
C ASP A 229 -14.57 -11.49 3.81
N GLU A 230 -14.83 -10.21 4.11
CA GLU A 230 -15.77 -9.41 3.32
C GLU A 230 -15.24 -9.12 1.92
N LEU A 231 -13.93 -8.91 1.76
CA LEU A 231 -13.33 -8.66 0.45
C LEU A 231 -13.28 -9.96 -0.37
N GLY A 232 -12.97 -11.10 0.25
CA GLY A 232 -13.03 -12.40 -0.40
C GLY A 232 -14.44 -12.79 -0.85
N ASP A 233 -15.45 -12.52 -0.02
CA ASP A 233 -16.86 -12.67 -0.39
C ASP A 233 -17.25 -11.76 -1.56
N ALA A 234 -16.84 -10.49 -1.53
CA ALA A 234 -17.09 -9.55 -2.61
C ALA A 234 -16.41 -9.99 -3.92
N GLN A 235 -15.16 -10.48 -3.87
CA GLN A 235 -14.44 -11.02 -5.03
C GLN A 235 -15.18 -12.21 -5.65
N ARG A 236 -15.66 -13.15 -4.83
CA ARG A 236 -16.46 -14.30 -5.28
C ARG A 236 -17.77 -13.86 -5.93
N MET A 237 -18.49 -12.93 -5.29
CA MET A 237 -19.74 -12.40 -5.80
C MET A 237 -19.54 -11.59 -7.10
N ALA A 238 -18.45 -10.83 -7.22
CA ALA A 238 -18.05 -10.10 -8.41
C ALA A 238 -17.51 -11.00 -9.56
N GLY A 239 -17.56 -12.33 -9.40
CA GLY A 239 -17.11 -13.28 -10.42
C GLY A 239 -15.61 -13.22 -10.71
N MET A 240 -14.77 -12.84 -9.75
CA MET A 240 -13.32 -12.91 -9.93
C MET A 240 -12.87 -14.36 -10.05
N ASN A 241 -12.13 -14.66 -11.12
CA ASN A 241 -11.72 -16.02 -11.45
C ASN A 241 -10.22 -16.27 -11.20
N TRP A 242 -9.76 -17.47 -11.55
CA TRP A 242 -8.36 -17.85 -11.35
C TRP A 242 -7.38 -17.05 -12.23
N PHE A 243 -7.80 -16.55 -13.40
CA PHE A 243 -6.96 -15.67 -14.22
C PHE A 243 -6.78 -14.30 -13.54
N ASP A 244 -7.83 -13.79 -12.90
CA ASP A 244 -7.73 -12.58 -12.07
C ASP A 244 -6.74 -12.81 -10.93
N SER A 245 -6.78 -13.98 -10.30
CA SER A 245 -5.84 -14.37 -9.23
C SER A 245 -4.38 -14.42 -9.72
N LEU A 246 -4.12 -14.90 -10.95
CA LEU A 246 -2.78 -14.85 -11.55
C LEU A 246 -2.31 -13.42 -11.82
N ARG A 247 -3.19 -12.56 -12.35
CA ARG A 247 -2.88 -11.15 -12.56
C ARG A 247 -2.57 -10.45 -11.22
N GLN A 248 -3.38 -10.72 -10.19
CA GLN A 248 -3.17 -10.23 -8.83
C GLN A 248 -1.81 -10.66 -8.29
N THR A 249 -1.48 -11.95 -8.40
CA THR A 249 -0.19 -12.50 -7.95
C THR A 249 1.00 -11.83 -8.62
N ARG A 250 0.90 -11.54 -9.92
CA ARG A 250 1.93 -10.81 -10.67
C ARG A 250 2.06 -9.37 -10.18
N LEU A 251 0.95 -8.66 -10.00
CA LEU A 251 0.93 -7.28 -9.53
C LEU A 251 1.54 -7.17 -8.13
N ARG A 252 1.14 -8.05 -7.20
CA ARG A 252 1.68 -8.15 -5.84
C ARG A 252 3.16 -8.49 -5.80
N SER A 253 3.60 -9.48 -6.57
CA SER A 253 5.03 -9.82 -6.67
C SER A 253 5.86 -8.61 -7.13
N THR A 254 5.33 -7.83 -8.07
CA THR A 254 5.98 -6.62 -8.56
C THR A 254 5.98 -5.54 -7.48
N GLN A 255 4.85 -5.35 -6.80
CA GLN A 255 4.68 -4.41 -5.69
C GLN A 255 5.68 -4.68 -4.55
N MET A 256 5.67 -5.90 -4.00
CA MET A 256 6.57 -6.34 -2.94
C MET A 256 8.04 -6.14 -3.32
N MET A 257 8.39 -6.44 -4.57
CA MET A 257 9.74 -6.22 -5.07
C MET A 257 10.12 -4.73 -5.01
N TRP A 258 9.29 -3.84 -5.58
CA TRP A 258 9.57 -2.40 -5.59
C TRP A 258 9.55 -1.80 -4.19
N MET A 259 8.54 -2.10 -3.38
CA MET A 259 8.44 -1.62 -2.00
C MET A 259 9.66 -2.04 -1.18
N ARG A 260 10.10 -3.30 -1.32
CA ARG A 260 11.30 -3.80 -0.65
C ARG A 260 12.56 -3.07 -1.09
N PHE A 261 12.75 -2.83 -2.39
CA PHE A 261 13.93 -2.11 -2.88
C PHE A 261 13.95 -0.65 -2.43
N ILE A 262 12.83 0.04 -2.56
CA ILE A 262 12.68 1.45 -2.14
C ILE A 262 12.89 1.58 -0.64
N SER A 263 12.14 0.82 0.17
CA SER A 263 12.22 0.87 1.64
C SER A 263 13.62 0.56 2.13
N ARG A 264 14.27 -0.49 1.59
CA ARG A 264 15.67 -0.83 1.95
C ARG A 264 16.63 0.31 1.61
N ALA A 265 16.53 0.88 0.42
CA ALA A 265 17.42 1.95 -0.01
C ALA A 265 17.25 3.20 0.87
N ILE A 266 16.01 3.55 1.23
CA ILE A 266 15.70 4.63 2.15
C ILE A 266 16.27 4.33 3.54
N GLN A 267 15.96 3.17 4.13
CA GLN A 267 16.38 2.79 5.48
C GLN A 267 17.90 2.82 5.66
N ILE A 268 18.66 2.26 4.70
CA ILE A 268 20.13 2.29 4.74
C ILE A 268 20.64 3.74 4.75
N ARG A 269 20.09 4.59 3.89
CA ARG A 269 20.52 5.98 3.77
C ARG A 269 20.12 6.83 4.98
N VAL A 270 18.93 6.59 5.54
CA VAL A 270 18.49 7.23 6.79
C VAL A 270 19.37 6.80 7.95
N ALA A 271 19.72 5.52 8.08
CA ALA A 271 20.64 5.06 9.13
C ALA A 271 22.02 5.72 9.02
N GLN A 272 22.53 5.88 7.79
CA GLN A 272 23.78 6.59 7.52
C GLN A 272 23.67 8.08 7.84
N ALA A 273 22.54 8.71 7.51
CA ALA A 273 22.26 10.10 7.81
C ALA A 273 22.16 10.36 9.32
N CYS A 274 21.46 9.49 10.06
CA CYS A 274 21.39 9.54 11.52
C CYS A 274 22.81 9.52 12.10
N ARG A 275 23.61 8.51 11.72
CA ARG A 275 24.99 8.37 12.22
C ARG A 275 25.86 9.59 11.94
N SER A 276 25.78 10.13 10.71
CA SER A 276 26.56 11.32 10.33
C SER A 276 26.18 12.52 11.20
N LEU A 277 24.88 12.79 11.39
CA LEU A 277 24.45 13.93 12.20
C LEU A 277 24.70 13.70 13.70
N ASP A 278 24.61 12.46 14.19
CA ASP A 278 24.98 12.14 15.59
C ASP A 278 26.48 12.40 15.84
N GLU A 279 27.34 12.15 14.84
CA GLU A 279 28.78 12.44 14.90
C GLU A 279 29.08 13.95 14.83
N ASP A 280 28.37 14.68 13.97
CA ASP A 280 28.53 16.13 13.79
C ASP A 280 27.94 16.94 14.97
N TYR A 281 26.88 16.45 15.61
CA TYR A 281 26.16 17.11 16.71
C TYR A 281 26.04 16.21 17.94
N PRO A 282 27.15 15.98 18.68
CA PRO A 282 27.14 15.10 19.83
C PRO A 282 26.18 15.61 20.93
N GLY A 283 25.38 14.71 21.49
CA GLY A 283 24.43 15.02 22.57
C GLY A 283 22.97 15.08 22.13
N PHE A 284 22.69 14.93 20.83
CA PHE A 284 21.35 14.75 20.28
C PHE A 284 21.28 13.43 19.52
N ASP A 285 20.20 12.66 19.71
CA ASP A 285 19.99 11.39 19.00
C ASP A 285 19.05 11.61 17.81
N PHE A 286 19.59 11.61 16.60
CA PHE A 286 18.77 11.75 15.41
C PHE A 286 18.05 10.45 15.09
N LEU A 287 16.72 10.51 15.07
CA LEU A 287 15.84 9.39 14.79
C LEU A 287 15.39 9.36 13.31
N PRO A 288 15.03 8.19 12.76
CA PRO A 288 14.56 8.04 11.38
C PRO A 288 13.37 8.92 11.01
N ASP A 289 12.46 9.18 11.93
CA ASP A 289 11.29 10.04 11.73
C ASP A 289 11.68 11.50 11.41
N HIS A 290 12.80 11.99 11.96
CA HIS A 290 13.36 13.30 11.61
C HIS A 290 13.72 13.42 10.11
N PHE A 291 13.97 12.29 9.42
CA PHE A 291 14.34 12.27 8.00
C PHE A 291 13.20 11.81 7.08
N LEU A 292 12.29 10.99 7.58
CA LEU A 292 11.25 10.38 6.73
C LEU A 292 10.03 11.28 6.58
N TRP A 293 9.96 12.36 7.36
CA TRP A 293 8.86 13.32 7.31
C TRP A 293 9.29 14.69 7.86
N PRO A 294 8.84 15.80 7.26
CA PRO A 294 8.97 17.12 7.85
C PRO A 294 8.02 17.26 9.05
N ASN A 295 8.56 17.02 10.23
CA ASN A 295 7.84 17.20 11.49
C ASN A 295 8.23 18.55 12.09
N ALA A 296 7.31 19.52 12.05
CA ALA A 296 7.52 20.85 12.63
C ALA A 296 7.93 20.78 14.11
N MET A 297 7.41 19.83 14.89
CA MET A 297 7.81 19.66 16.29
C MET A 297 9.24 19.12 16.43
N ALA A 298 9.62 18.15 15.59
CA ALA A 298 10.98 17.62 15.61
C ALA A 298 11.99 18.68 15.13
N GLU A 299 11.65 19.43 14.09
CA GLU A 299 12.47 20.53 13.56
C GLU A 299 12.63 21.65 14.58
N GLN A 300 11.55 22.03 15.27
CA GLN A 300 11.60 22.98 16.38
C GLN A 300 12.45 22.46 17.53
N THR A 301 12.41 21.16 17.81
CA THR A 301 13.25 20.53 18.85
C THR A 301 14.73 20.59 18.48
N VAL A 302 15.08 20.25 17.23
CA VAL A 302 16.45 20.35 16.71
C VAL A 302 16.92 21.81 16.76
N LYS A 303 16.12 22.75 16.28
CA LYS A 303 16.44 24.19 16.29
C LYS A 303 16.66 24.74 17.69
N SER A 304 15.81 24.39 18.64
CA SER A 304 15.91 24.88 20.02
C SER A 304 17.04 24.23 20.81
N THR A 305 17.41 22.99 20.50
CA THR A 305 18.45 22.25 21.22
C THR A 305 19.85 22.46 20.63
N LEU A 306 19.96 22.46 19.30
CA LEU A 306 21.23 22.47 18.57
C LEU A 306 21.47 23.74 17.74
N GLY A 307 20.45 24.59 17.59
CA GLY A 307 20.51 25.82 16.80
C GLY A 307 20.12 25.66 15.32
N GLU A 308 20.13 26.78 14.61
CA GLU A 308 19.67 26.87 13.20
C GLU A 308 20.54 26.04 12.24
N GLU A 309 21.86 25.99 12.48
CA GLU A 309 22.80 25.26 11.64
C GLU A 309 22.49 23.75 11.57
N ALA A 310 22.16 23.15 12.72
CA ALA A 310 21.76 21.75 12.80
C ALA A 310 20.43 21.47 12.08
N LEU A 311 19.47 22.40 12.17
CA LEU A 311 18.21 22.29 11.44
C LEU A 311 18.44 22.32 9.92
N VAL A 312 19.27 23.25 9.43
CA VAL A 312 19.64 23.34 8.01
C VAL A 312 20.34 22.06 7.57
N ALA A 313 21.28 21.54 8.37
CA ALA A 313 21.97 20.28 8.08
C ALA A 313 21.03 19.08 8.03
N LEU A 314 20.01 19.02 8.92
CA LEU A 314 18.97 18.01 8.90
C LEU A 314 18.15 18.07 7.60
N ILE A 315 17.63 19.25 7.25
CA ILE A 315 16.81 19.46 6.05
C ILE A 315 17.60 19.10 4.78
N ASP A 316 18.85 19.56 4.68
CA ASP A 316 19.70 19.24 3.53
C ASP A 316 20.04 17.75 3.45
N THR A 317 20.28 17.10 4.59
CA THR A 317 20.54 15.66 4.62
C THR A 317 19.30 14.86 4.26
N ARG A 318 18.12 15.27 4.76
CA ARG A 318 16.82 14.71 4.39
C ARG A 318 16.61 14.72 2.88
N ARG A 319 16.75 15.89 2.25
CA ARG A 319 16.60 16.06 0.81
C ARG A 319 17.61 15.19 0.04
N ARG A 320 18.87 15.14 0.48
CA ARG A 320 19.91 14.30 -0.14
C ARG A 320 19.63 12.81 -0.05
N VAL A 321 19.03 12.33 1.05
CA VAL A 321 18.62 10.92 1.20
C VAL A 321 17.64 10.54 0.09
N PHE A 322 16.57 11.32 -0.09
CA PHE A 322 15.53 11.04 -1.07
C PHE A 322 16.00 11.26 -2.50
N GLN A 323 16.74 12.33 -2.79
CA GLN A 323 17.31 12.57 -4.11
C GLN A 323 18.25 11.44 -4.57
N ARG A 324 18.93 10.76 -3.64
CA ARG A 324 19.77 9.60 -3.96
C ARG A 324 18.98 8.31 -4.19
N VAL A 325 17.77 8.18 -3.66
CA VAL A 325 16.88 7.02 -3.88
C VAL A 325 16.08 7.20 -5.16
N PHE A 326 15.52 8.39 -5.34
CA PHE A 326 14.50 8.69 -6.34
C PHE A 326 15.00 9.52 -7.53
N ASN A 327 16.29 9.85 -7.58
CA ASN A 327 16.88 10.89 -8.42
C ASN A 327 16.40 12.31 -8.02
N ARG A 328 16.98 13.35 -8.65
CA ARG A 328 16.69 14.76 -8.32
C ARG A 328 15.33 15.25 -8.84
N GLU A 329 14.68 14.51 -9.72
CA GLU A 329 13.45 14.93 -10.38
C GLU A 329 12.21 14.41 -9.62
N PRO A 330 11.36 15.28 -9.05
CA PRO A 330 10.20 14.86 -8.24
C PRO A 330 9.24 13.93 -8.98
N GLU A 331 9.04 14.16 -10.28
CA GLU A 331 8.19 13.32 -11.11
C GLU A 331 8.73 11.90 -11.28
N LEU A 332 10.06 11.72 -11.34
CA LEU A 332 10.66 10.39 -11.34
C LEU A 332 10.46 9.69 -9.99
N ALA A 333 10.53 10.44 -8.88
CA ALA A 333 10.25 9.94 -7.54
C ALA A 333 8.82 9.40 -7.44
N LYS A 334 7.84 10.20 -7.85
CA LYS A 334 6.43 9.82 -7.89
C LYS A 334 6.21 8.62 -8.79
N ASN A 335 6.80 8.58 -9.98
CA ASN A 335 6.68 7.46 -10.90
C ASN A 335 7.28 6.16 -10.36
N LEU A 336 8.42 6.24 -9.66
CA LEU A 336 9.03 5.09 -9.01
C LEU A 336 8.17 4.58 -7.86
N MET A 337 7.70 5.49 -7.00
CA MET A 337 6.82 5.17 -5.88
C MET A 337 5.49 4.56 -6.36
N LYS A 338 4.91 5.08 -7.44
CA LYS A 338 3.73 4.50 -8.10
C LYS A 338 3.94 3.01 -8.42
N LYS A 339 5.14 2.52 -8.72
CA LYS A 339 5.34 1.07 -8.95
C LYS A 339 5.17 0.23 -7.68
N ALA A 340 5.42 0.81 -6.51
CA ALA A 340 5.30 0.16 -5.21
C ALA A 340 3.91 0.28 -4.57
N VAL A 341 3.14 1.32 -4.88
CA VAL A 341 1.80 1.54 -4.25
C VAL A 341 0.62 1.38 -5.21
N TYR A 342 0.78 1.71 -6.49
CA TYR A 342 -0.31 1.62 -7.49
C TYR A 342 -0.96 0.24 -7.62
N PRO A 343 -0.23 -0.89 -7.49
CA PRO A 343 -0.87 -2.20 -7.52
C PRO A 343 -2.02 -2.37 -6.51
N ASN A 344 -1.93 -1.82 -5.29
CA ASN A 344 -3.03 -1.84 -4.32
C ASN A 344 -4.26 -1.12 -4.87
N PHE A 345 -4.07 0.09 -5.38
CA PHE A 345 -5.14 0.89 -5.99
C PHE A 345 -5.75 0.20 -7.22
N GLU A 346 -4.93 -0.40 -8.09
CA GLU A 346 -5.41 -1.11 -9.29
C GLU A 346 -6.28 -2.31 -8.91
N LEU A 347 -5.89 -3.09 -7.89
CA LEU A 347 -6.65 -4.23 -7.41
C LEU A 347 -7.96 -3.82 -6.72
N ALA A 348 -7.91 -2.79 -5.87
CA ALA A 348 -9.10 -2.26 -5.22
C ALA A 348 -10.09 -1.66 -6.23
N THR A 349 -9.59 -0.91 -7.23
CA THR A 349 -10.41 -0.35 -8.33
C THR A 349 -11.06 -1.45 -9.15
N GLU A 350 -10.31 -2.51 -9.47
CA GLU A 350 -10.81 -3.66 -10.21
C GLU A 350 -11.94 -4.38 -9.47
N LEU A 351 -11.83 -4.53 -8.14
CA LEU A 351 -12.92 -5.08 -7.33
C LEU A 351 -14.11 -4.13 -7.27
N ARG A 352 -13.88 -2.85 -6.95
CA ARG A 352 -14.96 -1.86 -6.82
C ARG A 352 -15.76 -1.73 -8.11
N ARG A 353 -15.12 -1.63 -9.28
CA ARG A 353 -15.85 -1.52 -10.56
C ARG A 353 -16.71 -2.75 -10.90
N ARG A 354 -16.36 -3.95 -10.40
CA ARG A 354 -17.14 -5.17 -10.64
C ARG A 354 -18.27 -5.35 -9.61
N PHE A 355 -18.19 -4.66 -8.48
CA PHE A 355 -19.11 -4.83 -7.36
C PHE A 355 -20.05 -3.64 -7.15
N ASP A 356 -19.59 -2.42 -7.39
CA ASP A 356 -20.28 -1.15 -7.10
C ASP A 356 -20.73 -0.48 -8.42
N PRO A 357 -21.96 -0.72 -8.90
CA PRO A 357 -22.44 -0.14 -10.16
C PRO A 357 -22.56 1.39 -10.11
N GLU A 358 -22.84 1.97 -8.94
CA GLU A 358 -22.94 3.43 -8.74
C GLU A 358 -21.58 4.12 -9.00
N TYR A 359 -20.48 3.50 -8.55
CA TYR A 359 -19.12 3.94 -8.84
C TYR A 359 -18.79 3.88 -10.34
N VAL A 360 -19.32 2.88 -11.05
CA VAL A 360 -19.09 2.72 -12.49
C VAL A 360 -19.79 3.82 -13.28
N VAL A 361 -21.06 4.09 -12.97
CA VAL A 361 -21.87 5.07 -13.74
C VAL A 361 -21.64 6.51 -13.33
N GLY A 362 -20.87 6.76 -12.27
CA GLY A 362 -20.60 8.09 -11.73
C GLY A 362 -21.78 8.69 -10.98
N ALA A 363 -22.60 7.84 -10.33
CA ALA A 363 -23.70 8.29 -9.47
C ALA A 363 -23.20 8.75 -8.08
N LEU A 364 -21.95 8.44 -7.77
CA LEU A 364 -21.21 9.01 -6.65
C LEU A 364 -20.42 10.21 -7.19
N ASP A 365 -20.05 11.17 -6.35
CA ASP A 365 -19.14 12.29 -6.68
C ASP A 365 -17.75 11.83 -7.15
N GLN A 366 -17.54 10.53 -7.28
CA GLN A 366 -16.36 9.90 -7.85
C GLN A 366 -16.77 8.80 -8.81
N SER A 367 -16.35 8.96 -10.06
CA SER A 367 -16.47 7.90 -11.05
C SER A 367 -15.22 7.03 -11.12
N TRP A 368 -15.40 5.81 -11.63
CA TRP A 368 -14.28 4.96 -12.02
C TRP A 368 -13.31 5.65 -12.99
N GLN A 369 -13.83 6.50 -13.88
CA GLN A 369 -13.01 7.26 -14.81
C GLN A 369 -12.14 8.29 -14.09
N ASP A 370 -12.70 9.04 -13.13
CA ASP A 370 -11.95 10.05 -12.37
C ASP A 370 -10.82 9.41 -11.58
N GLY A 371 -11.08 8.28 -10.94
CA GLY A 371 -10.04 7.51 -10.24
C GLY A 371 -8.91 7.07 -11.17
N LEU A 372 -9.24 6.60 -12.39
CA LEU A 372 -8.24 6.24 -13.40
C LEU A 372 -7.48 7.45 -13.96
N CYS A 373 -8.12 8.61 -14.08
CA CYS A 373 -7.45 9.83 -14.54
C CYS A 373 -6.51 10.40 -13.48
N ARG A 374 -6.94 10.41 -12.21
CA ARG A 374 -6.18 10.96 -11.08
C ARG A 374 -5.00 10.07 -10.69
N PHE A 375 -5.23 8.78 -10.48
CA PHE A 375 -4.22 7.87 -9.93
C PHE A 375 -3.69 6.86 -10.96
N GLY A 376 -4.40 6.66 -12.07
CA GLY A 376 -4.00 5.76 -13.13
C GLY A 376 -2.74 6.21 -13.85
N ARG A 377 -2.10 5.25 -14.54
CA ARG A 377 -1.13 5.59 -15.58
C ARG A 377 -1.89 6.33 -16.67
N ALA A 378 -1.58 7.61 -16.91
CA ALA A 378 -2.22 8.48 -17.90
C ALA A 378 -2.74 7.66 -19.09
N ILE A 379 -4.07 7.47 -19.14
CA ILE A 379 -4.74 6.75 -20.21
C ILE A 379 -5.19 7.82 -21.20
N PRO A 380 -4.56 7.93 -22.38
CA PRO A 380 -5.01 8.91 -23.37
C PRO A 380 -6.50 8.68 -23.67
N ALA A 381 -7.26 9.77 -23.79
CA ALA A 381 -8.70 9.72 -24.06
C ALA A 381 -9.02 8.87 -25.31
N GLU A 382 -8.17 8.93 -26.32
CA GLU A 382 -8.30 8.20 -27.59
C GLU A 382 -7.86 6.73 -27.51
N SER A 383 -7.29 6.31 -26.38
CA SER A 383 -6.74 4.96 -26.25
C SER A 383 -7.83 3.89 -26.34
N ARG A 384 -7.48 2.73 -26.91
CA ARG A 384 -8.35 1.54 -26.91
C ARG A 384 -8.79 1.15 -25.50
N ARG A 385 -7.99 1.45 -24.48
CA ARG A 385 -8.33 1.21 -23.08
C ARG A 385 -9.48 2.11 -22.61
N MET A 386 -9.43 3.41 -22.90
CA MET A 386 -10.51 4.34 -22.53
C MET A 386 -11.82 3.99 -23.24
N ARG A 387 -11.77 3.62 -24.52
CA ARG A 387 -12.96 3.12 -25.24
C ARG A 387 -13.61 1.91 -24.56
N LYS A 388 -12.82 0.98 -24.01
CA LYS A 388 -13.34 -0.15 -23.24
C LYS A 388 -13.94 0.27 -21.90
N VAL A 389 -13.35 1.27 -21.23
CA VAL A 389 -13.90 1.86 -20.00
C VAL A 389 -15.27 2.46 -20.30
N GLN A 390 -15.37 3.32 -21.31
CA GLN A 390 -16.64 3.94 -21.70
C GLN A 390 -17.71 2.91 -22.11
N ALA A 391 -17.33 1.90 -22.89
CA ALA A 391 -18.26 0.83 -23.27
C ALA A 391 -18.77 0.04 -22.05
N PHE A 392 -17.94 -0.17 -21.03
CA PHE A 392 -18.36 -0.82 -19.79
C PHE A 392 -19.30 0.07 -18.97
N ILE A 393 -18.98 1.36 -18.83
CA ILE A 393 -19.85 2.34 -18.15
C ILE A 393 -21.23 2.37 -18.79
N GLU A 394 -21.29 2.46 -20.12
CA GLU A 394 -22.53 2.51 -20.87
C GLU A 394 -23.30 1.19 -20.81
N SER A 395 -22.60 0.06 -20.75
CA SER A 395 -23.25 -1.25 -20.53
C SER A 395 -23.86 -1.35 -19.14
N THR A 396 -23.17 -0.87 -18.11
CA THR A 396 -23.69 -0.89 -16.72
C THR A 396 -24.88 0.05 -16.58
N ARG A 397 -24.81 1.26 -17.15
CA ARG A 397 -25.92 2.23 -17.15
C ARG A 397 -27.18 1.62 -17.76
N ARG A 398 -27.07 1.06 -18.97
CA ARG A 398 -28.21 0.38 -19.63
C ARG A 398 -28.76 -0.78 -18.81
N GLY A 399 -27.90 -1.59 -18.18
CA GLY A 399 -28.36 -2.67 -17.29
C GLY A 399 -29.17 -2.18 -16.09
N LEU A 400 -28.76 -1.07 -15.47
CA LEU A 400 -29.52 -0.45 -14.38
C LEU A 400 -30.86 0.16 -14.87
N GLU A 401 -30.86 0.83 -16.01
CA GLU A 401 -32.08 1.38 -16.61
C GLU A 401 -33.07 0.27 -17.00
N GLU A 402 -32.59 -0.83 -17.58
CA GLU A 402 -33.41 -2.01 -17.86
C GLU A 402 -34.00 -2.62 -16.60
N LEU A 403 -33.24 -2.69 -15.50
CA LEU A 403 -33.73 -3.18 -14.21
C LEU A 403 -34.85 -2.29 -13.66
N ASP A 404 -34.68 -0.96 -13.75
CA ASP A 404 -35.65 0.03 -13.26
C ASP A 404 -36.94 0.11 -14.12
N GLN A 405 -36.89 -0.38 -15.37
CA GLN A 405 -38.01 -0.41 -16.33
C GLN A 405 -38.79 -1.74 -16.35
N ARG A 406 -38.26 -2.83 -15.80
CA ARG A 406 -38.97 -4.13 -15.76
C ARG A 406 -40.27 -4.02 -14.94
N PRO A 407 -41.25 -4.91 -15.14
CA PRO A 407 -42.44 -4.99 -14.27
C PRO A 407 -42.06 -5.21 -12.79
N GLU A 408 -40.98 -5.95 -12.56
CA GLU A 408 -40.36 -6.14 -11.25
C GLU A 408 -39.77 -4.83 -10.69
N GLY A 409 -39.48 -3.84 -11.54
CA GLY A 409 -38.99 -2.51 -11.18
C GLY A 409 -39.98 -1.72 -10.32
N GLU A 410 -41.30 -1.91 -10.49
CA GLU A 410 -42.28 -1.35 -9.55
C GLU A 410 -42.13 -1.95 -8.15
N ALA A 411 -41.89 -3.27 -8.07
CA ALA A 411 -41.59 -3.93 -6.79
C ALA A 411 -40.26 -3.43 -6.21
N VAL A 412 -39.24 -3.17 -7.03
CA VAL A 412 -37.97 -2.57 -6.59
C VAL A 412 -38.19 -1.15 -6.01
N ARG A 413 -39.01 -0.31 -6.65
CA ARG A 413 -39.29 1.06 -6.16
C ARG A 413 -39.99 1.07 -4.81
N GLY A 414 -40.73 0.02 -4.48
CA GLY A 414 -41.34 -0.16 -3.15
C GLY A 414 -40.37 -0.63 -2.06
N LEU A 415 -39.14 -1.02 -2.41
CA LEU A 415 -38.12 -1.45 -1.45
C LEU A 415 -37.48 -0.28 -0.72
N THR A 416 -36.90 -0.55 0.44
CA THR A 416 -36.05 0.44 1.12
C THR A 416 -34.82 0.78 0.27
N PRO A 417 -34.22 1.97 0.41
CA PRO A 417 -33.01 2.34 -0.34
C PRO A 417 -31.87 1.31 -0.24
N LEU A 418 -31.70 0.71 0.94
CA LEU A 418 -30.70 -0.33 1.21
C LEU A 418 -30.95 -1.62 0.40
N GLU A 419 -32.21 -2.01 0.26
CA GLU A 419 -32.63 -3.18 -0.52
C GLU A 419 -32.51 -2.92 -2.02
N GLN A 420 -32.91 -1.72 -2.48
CA GLN A 420 -32.72 -1.30 -3.88
C GLN A 420 -31.25 -1.37 -4.28
N ARG A 421 -30.35 -0.84 -3.43
CA ARG A 421 -28.90 -0.92 -3.63
C ARG A 421 -28.41 -2.36 -3.73
N ALA A 422 -28.90 -3.25 -2.87
CA ALA A 422 -28.53 -4.67 -2.90
C ALA A 422 -28.97 -5.37 -4.19
N VAL A 423 -30.19 -5.09 -4.68
CA VAL A 423 -30.71 -5.65 -5.95
C VAL A 423 -29.87 -5.15 -7.13
N ARG A 424 -29.55 -3.86 -7.17
CA ARG A 424 -28.69 -3.27 -8.22
C ARG A 424 -27.29 -3.91 -8.25
N ILE A 425 -26.68 -4.13 -7.08
CA ILE A 425 -25.39 -4.82 -6.96
C ILE A 425 -25.50 -6.27 -7.45
N ALA A 426 -26.52 -7.01 -7.00
CA ALA A 426 -26.72 -8.40 -7.42
C ALA A 426 -26.89 -8.53 -8.94
N HIS A 427 -27.68 -7.63 -9.53
CA HIS A 427 -27.86 -7.53 -10.98
C HIS A 427 -26.53 -7.23 -11.70
N HIS A 428 -25.78 -6.22 -11.24
CA HIS A 428 -24.48 -5.85 -11.82
C HIS A 428 -23.45 -6.98 -11.75
N CYS A 429 -23.44 -7.75 -10.66
CA CYS A 429 -22.60 -8.93 -10.49
C CYS A 429 -23.07 -10.15 -11.29
N GLY A 430 -24.14 -10.04 -12.09
CA GLY A 430 -24.68 -11.15 -12.88
C GLY A 430 -25.29 -12.27 -12.04
N GLN A 431 -25.68 -11.98 -10.79
CA GLN A 431 -26.46 -12.92 -9.99
C GLN A 431 -27.91 -12.90 -10.43
N ASP A 432 -28.65 -13.96 -10.10
CA ASP A 432 -30.11 -13.95 -10.26
C ASP A 432 -30.68 -12.78 -9.47
N ALA A 433 -31.13 -11.77 -10.21
CA ALA A 433 -31.65 -10.51 -9.66
C ALA A 433 -33.10 -10.67 -9.19
N ALA A 434 -33.66 -11.88 -9.21
CA ALA A 434 -34.94 -12.18 -8.59
C ALA A 434 -34.96 -11.63 -7.16
N ILE A 435 -35.81 -10.62 -6.94
CA ILE A 435 -35.87 -9.83 -5.72
C ILE A 435 -35.96 -10.75 -4.48
N SER A 436 -36.78 -11.81 -4.57
CA SER A 436 -36.98 -12.79 -3.50
C SER A 436 -35.69 -13.51 -3.05
N ALA A 437 -34.71 -13.69 -3.94
CA ALA A 437 -33.43 -14.32 -3.62
C ALA A 437 -32.42 -13.34 -3.00
N VAL A 438 -32.55 -12.04 -3.29
CA VAL A 438 -31.62 -10.99 -2.88
C VAL A 438 -32.00 -10.38 -1.52
N LEU A 439 -33.28 -10.12 -1.27
CA LEU A 439 -33.74 -9.43 -0.05
C LEU A 439 -33.24 -10.08 1.25
N PRO A 440 -33.26 -11.42 1.43
CA PRO A 440 -32.72 -12.04 2.63
C PRO A 440 -31.22 -11.79 2.85
N LYS A 441 -30.49 -11.39 1.80
CA LYS A 441 -29.05 -11.14 1.78
C LYS A 441 -28.71 -9.64 1.71
N ALA A 442 -29.70 -8.75 1.64
CA ALA A 442 -29.48 -7.32 1.38
C ALA A 442 -28.47 -6.71 2.36
N ARG A 443 -28.66 -6.92 3.68
CA ARG A 443 -27.72 -6.44 4.70
C ARG A 443 -26.29 -6.94 4.50
N ARG A 444 -26.12 -8.22 4.12
CA ARG A 444 -24.80 -8.79 3.82
C ARG A 444 -24.18 -8.10 2.62
N ILE A 445 -24.91 -7.96 1.51
CA ILE A 445 -24.40 -7.32 0.28
C ILE A 445 -23.96 -5.88 0.56
N ASN A 446 -24.77 -5.12 1.30
CA ASN A 446 -24.43 -3.75 1.71
C ASN A 446 -23.16 -3.70 2.59
N ARG A 447 -22.99 -4.65 3.52
CA ARG A 447 -21.75 -4.77 4.32
C ARG A 447 -20.53 -5.07 3.44
N LEU A 448 -20.68 -5.92 2.43
CA LEU A 448 -19.61 -6.20 1.46
C LEU A 448 -19.26 -4.94 0.65
N LEU A 449 -20.27 -4.19 0.20
CA LEU A 449 -20.06 -2.92 -0.51
C LEU A 449 -19.28 -1.92 0.35
N LEU A 450 -19.67 -1.74 1.60
CA LEU A 450 -18.99 -0.84 2.53
C LEU A 450 -17.51 -1.23 2.69
N ALA A 451 -17.23 -2.53 2.87
CA ALA A 451 -15.86 -3.03 2.94
C ALA A 451 -15.04 -2.74 1.67
N VAL A 452 -15.66 -2.90 0.48
CA VAL A 452 -15.03 -2.60 -0.82
C VAL A 452 -14.77 -1.11 -0.97
N ARG A 453 -15.72 -0.24 -0.63
CA ARG A 453 -15.58 1.22 -0.69
C ARG A 453 -14.49 1.72 0.26
N VAL A 454 -14.49 1.29 1.53
CA VAL A 454 -13.44 1.64 2.50
C VAL A 454 -12.08 1.18 1.99
N HIS A 455 -11.92 -0.07 1.57
CA HIS A 455 -10.64 -0.59 1.09
C HIS A 455 -10.11 0.18 -0.14
N HIS A 456 -11.00 0.53 -1.07
CA HIS A 456 -10.65 1.35 -2.22
C HIS A 456 -10.19 2.75 -1.82
N THR A 457 -10.91 3.41 -0.91
CA THR A 457 -10.55 4.74 -0.43
C THR A 457 -9.23 4.73 0.34
N LEU A 458 -8.95 3.69 1.13
CA LEU A 458 -7.65 3.52 1.79
C LEU A 458 -6.50 3.36 0.77
N ALA A 459 -6.74 2.66 -0.35
CA ALA A 459 -5.75 2.57 -1.43
C ALA A 459 -5.52 3.90 -2.17
N GLN A 460 -6.54 4.77 -2.25
CA GLN A 460 -6.37 6.14 -2.74
C GLN A 460 -5.58 6.99 -1.75
N LEU A 461 -5.90 6.89 -0.45
CA LEU A 461 -5.21 7.60 0.61
C LEU A 461 -3.72 7.21 0.68
N GLU A 462 -3.38 5.92 0.55
CA GLU A 462 -1.99 5.48 0.47
C GLU A 462 -1.24 6.18 -0.69
N MET A 463 -1.85 6.25 -1.88
CA MET A 463 -1.25 6.97 -3.01
C MET A 463 -1.06 8.46 -2.72
N MET A 464 -2.09 9.11 -2.14
CA MET A 464 -2.06 10.54 -1.81
C MET A 464 -1.01 10.85 -0.73
N ASP A 465 -0.90 10.01 0.29
CA ASP A 465 0.07 10.13 1.35
C ASP A 465 1.49 10.02 0.82
N TYR A 466 1.78 9.03 -0.02
CA TYR A 466 3.11 8.89 -0.61
C TYR A 466 3.46 10.03 -1.58
N GLU A 467 2.50 10.56 -2.33
CA GLU A 467 2.71 11.78 -3.14
C GLU A 467 3.01 12.98 -2.24
N PHE A 468 2.23 13.17 -1.17
CA PHE A 468 2.44 14.22 -0.17
C PHE A 468 3.82 14.10 0.50
N TYR A 469 4.21 12.89 0.97
CA TYR A 469 5.51 12.64 1.59
C TYR A 469 6.66 13.05 0.67
N LEU A 470 6.56 12.71 -0.62
CA LEU A 470 7.59 13.05 -1.59
C LEU A 470 7.63 14.55 -1.89
N ASP A 471 6.47 15.19 -2.00
CA ASP A 471 6.38 16.64 -2.26
C ASP A 471 6.95 17.45 -1.11
N GLU A 472 6.63 17.11 0.13
CA GLU A 472 7.13 17.80 1.31
C GLU A 472 8.64 17.59 1.58
N ILE A 473 9.20 16.46 1.13
CA ILE A 473 10.63 16.16 1.35
C ILE A 473 11.52 16.72 0.24
N LEU A 474 11.00 16.80 -1.00
CA LEU A 474 11.78 17.20 -2.16
C LEU A 474 11.72 18.71 -2.46
N ASN A 475 10.66 19.39 -2.03
CA ASN A 475 10.57 20.85 -2.05
C ASN A 475 11.20 21.43 -0.78
#